data_AF-A0AAV0RL28-F1
#
_entry.id   AF-A0AAV0RL28-F1
#
_cell.length_a   1.000
_cell.length_b   1.000
_cell.length_c   1.000
_cell.angle_alpha   90.00
_cell.angle_beta   90.00
_cell.angle_gamma   90.00
#
_symmetry.space_group_name_H-M   'P 1'
#
loop_
_entity.id
_entity.type
_entity.pdbx_description
1 polymer ?
#
loop_
_entity_poly.entity_id
_entity_poly.type
_entity_poly.pdbx_seq_one_letter_code
_entity_poly.pdbx_strand_id
1 'polypeptide(L)'
;MCPHRLAPLSEGRIDPSGRLQCAYHGWCFDGNGNCKLIPQSPLDGPSVSKSFLFIIIYDPNRNLTVGRRKKKNLQVHTNKRACVASYPTVVHHDMVWFWPNSDPQYRNIFDKKKPPFIPELDDPAFTKVMAIRDIPYGYWTHVVNCRSCSRAYKSLNAMATVLEVVAIGLIGVVAAATKQGAVSAAGRTRLAILGSVCYAVSRWLAHFVQKYFRYHGYNHSVPDKAMVFVQMFRLGVAP
;
A
#
# COMPACT_ATOMS: atom_id res chain seq x y z
N MET A 1 -13.36 -0.04 -3.07
CA MET A 1 -14.11 -1.32 -3.06
C MET A 1 -15.34 -1.16 -2.19
N CYS A 2 -16.46 -1.79 -2.57
CA CYS A 2 -17.70 -1.73 -1.78
C CYS A 2 -17.57 -2.52 -0.46
N PRO A 3 -17.88 -1.96 0.72
CA PRO A 3 -17.70 -2.65 1.99
C PRO A 3 -18.70 -3.79 2.22
N HIS A 4 -19.74 -3.89 1.38
CA HIS A 4 -20.73 -4.95 1.48
C HIS A 4 -20.17 -6.32 1.06
N ARG A 5 -19.63 -6.43 -0.16
CA ARG A 5 -19.11 -7.68 -0.75
C ARG A 5 -17.88 -7.47 -1.63
N LEU A 6 -17.13 -6.39 -1.38
CA LEU A 6 -15.88 -6.04 -2.06
C LEU A 6 -15.99 -5.82 -3.58
N ALA A 7 -17.21 -5.65 -4.10
CA ALA A 7 -17.40 -5.32 -5.51
C ALA A 7 -16.65 -4.03 -5.91
N PRO A 8 -16.07 -3.99 -7.12
CA PRO A 8 -15.43 -2.80 -7.65
C PRO A 8 -16.46 -1.69 -7.83
N LEU A 9 -16.24 -0.55 -7.18
CA LEU A 9 -17.14 0.61 -7.32
C LEU A 9 -16.99 1.30 -8.67
N SER A 10 -15.87 1.07 -9.36
CA SER A 10 -15.60 1.56 -10.72
C SER A 10 -16.53 0.97 -11.77
N GLU A 11 -17.10 -0.21 -11.53
CA GLU A 11 -18.12 -0.82 -12.40
C GLU A 11 -19.53 -0.30 -12.08
N GLY A 12 -19.66 0.55 -11.06
CA GLY A 12 -20.90 1.20 -10.67
C GLY A 12 -21.32 2.32 -11.62
N ARG A 13 -22.26 3.15 -11.15
CA ARG A 13 -22.74 4.32 -11.88
C ARG A 13 -22.99 5.49 -10.94
N ILE A 14 -23.05 6.70 -11.49
CA ILE A 14 -23.57 7.85 -10.74
C ILE A 14 -25.09 7.84 -10.84
N ASP A 15 -25.78 7.85 -9.71
CA ASP A 15 -27.24 7.91 -9.66
C ASP A 15 -27.76 9.35 -9.94
N PRO A 16 -29.07 9.56 -10.19
CA PRO A 16 -29.62 10.89 -10.44
C PRO A 16 -29.42 11.91 -9.31
N SER A 17 -29.09 11.45 -8.09
CA SER A 17 -28.77 12.30 -6.95
C SER A 17 -27.28 12.62 -6.82
N GLY A 18 -26.46 12.25 -7.81
CA GLY A 18 -25.02 12.51 -7.83
C GLY A 18 -24.19 11.59 -6.95
N ARG A 19 -24.74 10.44 -6.52
CA ARG A 19 -24.03 9.48 -5.66
C ARG A 19 -23.45 8.33 -6.47
N LEU A 20 -22.32 7.80 -6.03
CA LEU A 20 -21.75 6.58 -6.61
C LEU A 20 -22.54 5.36 -6.13
N GLN A 21 -23.25 4.72 -7.05
CA GLN A 21 -24.02 3.50 -6.81
C GLN A 21 -23.23 2.26 -7.22
N CYS A 22 -23.05 1.33 -6.29
CA CYS A 22 -22.40 0.05 -6.54
C CYS A 22 -23.23 -0.83 -7.50
N ALA A 23 -22.58 -1.39 -8.52
CA ALA A 23 -23.22 -2.25 -9.52
C ALA A 23 -23.88 -3.52 -8.95
N TYR A 24 -23.39 -4.02 -7.81
CA TYR A 24 -23.84 -5.29 -7.29
C TYR A 24 -25.21 -5.20 -6.59
N HIS A 25 -25.28 -4.49 -5.46
CA HIS A 25 -26.48 -4.41 -4.63
C HIS A 25 -27.04 -2.99 -4.52
N GLY A 26 -26.53 -2.04 -5.31
CA GLY A 26 -27.06 -0.70 -5.40
C GLY A 26 -26.79 0.20 -4.19
N TRP A 27 -25.83 -0.14 -3.31
CA TRP A 27 -25.42 0.74 -2.21
C TRP A 27 -24.87 2.05 -2.78
N CYS A 28 -25.32 3.19 -2.27
CA CYS A 28 -24.92 4.52 -2.75
C CYS A 28 -24.03 5.26 -1.75
N PHE A 29 -22.98 5.91 -2.28
CA PHE A 29 -22.00 6.68 -1.54
C PHE A 29 -21.92 8.12 -2.05
N ASP A 30 -21.76 9.11 -1.16
CA ASP A 30 -21.47 10.49 -1.56
C ASP A 30 -19.98 10.68 -1.96
N GLY A 31 -19.61 11.88 -2.42
CA GLY A 31 -18.22 12.21 -2.79
C GLY A 31 -17.23 12.16 -1.61
N ASN A 32 -17.72 12.13 -0.37
CA ASN A 32 -16.91 11.95 0.83
C ASN A 32 -16.78 10.46 1.23
N GLY A 33 -17.34 9.56 0.45
CA GLY A 33 -17.35 8.12 0.73
C GLY A 33 -18.37 7.70 1.78
N ASN A 34 -19.25 8.59 2.25
CA ASN A 34 -20.28 8.20 3.21
C ASN A 34 -21.39 7.41 2.53
N CYS A 35 -21.80 6.29 3.14
CA CYS A 35 -22.99 5.58 2.70
C CYS A 35 -24.24 6.43 2.94
N LYS A 36 -25.06 6.60 1.90
CA LYS A 36 -26.31 7.37 1.95
C LYS A 36 -27.54 6.51 1.76
N LEU A 37 -27.40 5.39 1.06
CA LEU A 37 -28.52 4.50 0.75
C LEU A 37 -28.05 3.05 0.71
N ILE A 38 -28.81 2.20 1.38
CA ILE A 38 -28.71 0.75 1.32
C ILE A 38 -30.11 0.28 0.88
N PRO A 39 -30.32 -0.08 -0.40
CA PRO A 39 -31.66 -0.41 -0.91
C PRO A 39 -32.37 -1.51 -0.11
N GLN A 40 -31.61 -2.46 0.44
CA GLN A 40 -32.12 -3.58 1.24
C GLN A 40 -32.45 -3.20 2.69
N SER A 41 -32.18 -1.96 3.10
CA SER A 41 -32.45 -1.44 4.44
C SER A 41 -33.25 -0.14 4.31
N PRO A 42 -34.59 -0.21 4.23
CA PRO A 42 -35.43 0.98 4.13
C PRO A 42 -35.18 1.94 5.30
N LEU A 43 -35.27 3.24 5.02
CA LEU A 43 -35.08 4.31 6.02
C LEU A 43 -36.09 4.22 7.17
N ASP A 44 -37.27 3.64 6.90
CA ASP A 44 -38.39 3.47 7.83
C ASP A 44 -38.59 2.01 8.30
N GLY A 45 -37.64 1.12 8.01
CA GLY A 45 -37.71 -0.28 8.43
C GLY A 45 -37.41 -0.47 9.92
N PRO A 46 -37.98 -1.49 10.59
CA PRO A 46 -37.62 -1.81 11.96
C PRO A 46 -36.12 -2.07 12.04
N SER A 47 -35.44 -1.32 12.91
CA SER A 47 -34.01 -1.43 13.18
C SER A 47 -33.60 -2.89 13.33
N VAL A 48 -32.59 -3.35 12.58
CA VAL A 48 -32.05 -4.70 12.73
C VAL A 48 -31.44 -4.82 14.12
N SER A 49 -32.24 -5.38 15.03
CA SER A 49 -31.90 -5.57 16.43
C SER A 49 -30.79 -6.62 16.52
N LYS A 50 -29.52 -6.19 16.69
CA LYS A 50 -28.47 -7.12 17.15
C LYS A 50 -28.87 -7.71 18.49
N SER A 51 -28.83 -9.03 18.61
CA SER A 51 -29.30 -9.87 19.71
C SER A 51 -29.11 -9.27 21.11
N PHE A 52 -30.11 -9.48 21.97
CA PHE A 52 -30.08 -9.09 23.39
C PHE A 52 -28.90 -9.76 24.10
N LEU A 53 -27.96 -8.98 24.62
CA LEU A 53 -27.02 -9.48 25.64
C LEU A 53 -27.66 -9.23 27.00
N PHE A 54 -28.25 -10.26 27.60
CA PHE A 54 -28.65 -10.23 29.00
C PHE A 54 -27.40 -10.44 29.84
N ILE A 55 -26.95 -9.40 30.54
CA ILE A 55 -25.94 -9.56 31.58
C ILE A 55 -26.72 -9.89 32.85
N ILE A 56 -26.66 -11.15 33.29
CA ILE A 56 -27.11 -11.53 34.64
C ILE A 56 -25.94 -11.23 35.57
N ILE A 57 -26.04 -10.14 36.35
CA ILE A 57 -25.13 -9.90 37.47
C ILE A 57 -25.76 -10.62 38.67
N TYR A 58 -25.07 -11.61 39.21
CA TYR A 58 -25.51 -12.29 40.44
C TYR A 58 -24.96 -11.51 41.64
N ASP A 59 -25.83 -10.79 42.35
CA ASP A 59 -25.53 -10.19 43.66
C ASP A 59 -26.11 -11.13 44.74
N PRO A 60 -25.28 -11.68 45.65
CA PRO A 60 -25.74 -12.63 46.65
C PRO A 60 -26.64 -12.02 47.74
N ASN A 61 -26.87 -10.70 47.77
CA ASN A 61 -27.61 -10.07 48.87
C ASN A 61 -28.81 -9.19 48.50
N ARG A 62 -29.13 -8.89 47.23
CA ARG A 62 -30.40 -8.20 46.85
C ARG A 62 -30.85 -8.57 45.43
N ASN A 63 -32.15 -8.86 45.30
CA ASN A 63 -33.00 -9.07 44.11
C ASN A 63 -32.36 -8.96 42.70
N LEU A 64 -32.68 -9.93 41.83
CA LEU A 64 -32.37 -9.92 40.38
C LEU A 64 -32.71 -8.54 39.76
N THR A 65 -31.69 -7.77 39.39
CA THR A 65 -31.88 -6.59 38.55
C THR A 65 -31.53 -6.90 37.11
N VAL A 66 -32.56 -7.06 36.26
CA VAL A 66 -32.37 -7.14 34.81
C VAL A 66 -32.08 -5.74 34.27
N GLY A 67 -30.80 -5.41 34.08
CA GLY A 67 -30.38 -4.14 33.46
C GLY A 67 -30.60 -4.13 31.95
N ARG A 68 -31.57 -3.37 31.44
CA ARG A 68 -31.69 -3.06 30.00
C ARG A 68 -30.70 -1.95 29.62
N ARG A 69 -29.67 -2.23 28.82
CA ARG A 69 -29.02 -1.15 28.05
C ARG A 69 -30.02 -0.62 27.01
N LYS A 70 -30.34 0.68 27.07
CA LYS A 70 -31.09 1.36 25.98
C LYS A 70 -30.31 1.20 24.67
N LYS A 71 -30.86 0.40 23.75
CA LYS A 71 -30.38 0.26 22.36
C LYS A 71 -30.58 1.60 21.64
N LYS A 72 -29.51 2.23 21.16
CA LYS A 72 -29.64 3.33 20.20
C LYS A 72 -30.04 2.74 18.85
N ASN A 73 -31.17 3.18 18.30
CA ASN A 73 -31.55 2.91 16.92
C ASN A 73 -30.55 3.59 15.99
N LEU A 74 -29.54 2.85 15.55
CA LEU A 74 -28.55 3.34 14.60
C LEU A 74 -29.01 2.95 13.21
N GLN A 75 -29.50 3.92 12.42
CA GLN A 75 -29.87 3.70 11.03
C GLN A 75 -28.64 3.14 10.28
N VAL A 76 -28.80 2.09 9.48
CA VAL A 76 -27.67 1.30 8.95
C VAL A 76 -26.68 2.16 8.13
N HIS A 77 -27.16 3.20 7.45
CA HIS A 77 -26.33 4.15 6.69
C HIS A 77 -25.50 5.11 7.57
N THR A 78 -25.78 5.20 8.88
CA THR A 78 -24.96 5.97 9.84
C THR A 78 -23.77 5.17 10.39
N ASN A 79 -23.66 3.89 10.03
CA ASN A 79 -22.55 3.04 10.43
C ASN A 79 -21.29 3.41 9.62
N LYS A 80 -20.22 3.81 10.31
CA LYS A 80 -18.92 4.10 9.69
C LYS A 80 -18.32 2.92 8.92
N ARG A 81 -18.67 1.67 9.27
CA ARG A 81 -18.26 0.46 8.53
C ARG A 81 -18.98 0.31 7.19
N ALA A 82 -20.10 1.00 6.99
CA ALA A 82 -20.79 1.05 5.71
C ALA A 82 -20.16 2.09 4.76
N CYS A 83 -19.28 2.96 5.23
CA CYS A 83 -18.61 3.98 4.40
C CYS A 83 -17.39 3.42 3.67
N VAL A 84 -16.95 4.14 2.63
CA VAL A 84 -15.73 3.86 1.87
C VAL A 84 -14.71 4.97 2.09
N ALA A 85 -13.42 4.65 1.90
CA ALA A 85 -12.39 5.66 1.86
C ALA A 85 -12.64 6.61 0.67
N SER A 86 -12.50 7.91 0.92
CA SER A 86 -12.46 8.94 -0.12
C SER A 86 -11.11 9.65 -0.03
N TYR A 87 -10.55 9.96 -1.20
CA TYR A 87 -9.23 10.56 -1.33
C TYR A 87 -9.38 11.99 -1.83
N PRO A 88 -8.65 12.97 -1.24
CA PRO A 88 -8.60 14.32 -1.77
C PRO A 88 -8.23 14.27 -3.25
N THR A 89 -9.12 14.77 -4.10
CA THR A 89 -8.97 14.82 -5.55
C THR A 89 -9.27 16.22 -6.11
N VAL A 90 -8.51 16.67 -7.10
CA VAL A 90 -8.71 17.95 -7.81
C VAL A 90 -8.43 17.78 -9.30
N VAL A 91 -9.13 18.55 -10.13
CA VAL A 91 -8.80 18.68 -11.55
C VAL A 91 -7.90 19.90 -11.74
N HIS A 92 -6.74 19.72 -12.38
CA HIS A 92 -5.79 20.79 -12.68
C HIS A 92 -5.07 20.49 -14.00
N HIS A 93 -5.08 21.45 -14.93
CA HIS A 93 -4.59 21.31 -16.31
C HIS A 93 -5.15 20.07 -17.04
N ASP A 94 -6.47 19.86 -16.94
CA ASP A 94 -7.20 18.70 -17.50
C ASP A 94 -6.75 17.33 -16.99
N MET A 95 -6.02 17.31 -15.88
CA MET A 95 -5.61 16.08 -15.20
C MET A 95 -6.31 15.95 -13.85
N VAL A 96 -6.69 14.73 -13.51
CA VAL A 96 -7.17 14.38 -12.17
C VAL A 96 -5.97 14.08 -11.28
N TRP A 97 -5.77 14.90 -10.25
CA TRP A 97 -4.77 14.69 -9.21
C TRP A 97 -5.44 14.18 -7.95
N PHE A 98 -4.93 13.11 -7.35
CA PHE A 98 -5.41 12.63 -6.06
C PHE A 98 -4.27 12.30 -5.11
N TRP A 99 -4.55 12.40 -3.82
CA TRP A 99 -3.62 12.02 -2.76
C TRP A 99 -4.16 10.77 -2.08
N PRO A 100 -3.42 9.65 -2.08
CA PRO A 100 -3.88 8.35 -1.56
C PRO A 100 -3.89 8.31 -0.02
N ASN A 101 -4.29 9.39 0.65
CA ASN A 101 -4.43 9.44 2.09
C ASN A 101 -5.85 9.88 2.47
N SER A 102 -6.52 9.05 3.28
CA SER A 102 -7.91 9.27 3.71
C SER A 102 -8.04 9.87 5.11
N ASP A 103 -6.94 10.18 5.81
CA ASP A 103 -7.01 10.79 7.12
C ASP A 103 -7.67 12.18 7.02
N PRO A 104 -8.57 12.54 7.95
CA PRO A 104 -9.30 13.81 7.92
C PRO A 104 -8.40 15.06 7.82
N GLN A 105 -7.17 14.98 8.35
CA GLN A 105 -6.19 16.07 8.31
C GLN A 105 -5.73 16.45 6.89
N TYR A 106 -5.83 15.52 5.92
CA TYR A 106 -5.42 15.75 4.53
C TYR A 106 -6.59 16.13 3.62
N ARG A 107 -7.80 16.29 4.15
CA ARG A 107 -8.99 16.66 3.37
C ARG A 107 -8.78 17.93 2.53
N ASN A 108 -8.03 18.89 3.07
CA ASN A 108 -7.70 20.17 2.43
C ASN A 108 -6.21 20.24 2.04
N ILE A 109 -5.62 19.12 1.61
CA ILE A 109 -4.20 19.06 1.24
C ILE A 109 -3.84 20.03 0.10
N PHE A 110 -4.80 20.42 -0.73
CA PHE A 110 -4.61 21.34 -1.85
C PHE A 110 -4.11 22.72 -1.43
N ASP A 111 -4.49 23.19 -0.24
CA ASP A 111 -4.03 24.49 0.28
C ASP A 111 -2.55 24.47 0.64
N LYS A 112 -2.03 23.29 1.02
CA LYS A 112 -0.65 23.08 1.43
C LYS A 112 0.23 22.59 0.29
N LYS A 113 -0.32 21.78 -0.60
CA LYS A 113 0.39 21.10 -1.69
C LYS A 113 -0.46 21.14 -2.95
N LYS A 114 -0.28 22.19 -3.74
CA LYS A 114 -0.92 22.32 -5.05
C LYS A 114 -0.24 21.39 -6.07
N PRO A 115 -0.99 20.87 -7.07
CA PRO A 115 -0.37 20.27 -8.25
C PRO A 115 0.65 21.23 -8.88
N PRO A 116 1.69 20.71 -9.56
CA PRO A 116 2.64 21.54 -10.29
C PRO A 116 1.93 22.43 -11.31
N PHE A 117 2.32 23.71 -11.34
CA PHE A 117 1.90 24.65 -12.36
C PHE A 117 2.93 24.66 -13.50
N ILE A 118 2.45 24.54 -14.74
CA ILE A 118 3.24 24.47 -15.97
C ILE A 118 2.60 25.48 -16.91
N PRO A 119 3.15 26.70 -17.04
CA PRO A 119 2.50 27.82 -17.74
C PRO A 119 2.26 27.53 -19.23
N GLU A 120 3.10 26.72 -19.86
CA GLU A 120 2.99 26.34 -21.28
C GLU A 120 1.72 25.55 -21.59
N LEU A 121 1.05 24.99 -20.58
CA LEU A 121 -0.20 24.23 -20.79
C LEU A 121 -1.45 25.11 -20.90
N ASP A 122 -1.37 26.33 -20.39
CA ASP A 122 -2.45 27.33 -20.44
C ASP A 122 -2.19 28.39 -21.51
N ASP A 123 -0.99 28.40 -22.10
CA ASP A 123 -0.63 29.32 -23.19
C ASP A 123 -1.22 28.82 -24.53
N PRO A 124 -2.14 29.57 -25.16
CA PRO A 124 -2.73 29.20 -26.43
C PRO A 124 -1.71 29.14 -27.59
N ALA A 125 -0.51 29.71 -27.43
CA ALA A 125 0.58 29.57 -28.40
C ALA A 125 1.14 28.13 -28.47
N PHE A 126 0.86 27.30 -27.47
CA PHE A 126 1.30 25.90 -27.43
C PHE A 126 0.14 24.96 -27.72
N THR A 127 0.41 23.93 -28.52
CA THR A 127 -0.51 22.79 -28.60
C THR A 127 -0.31 21.93 -27.36
N LYS A 128 -1.40 21.49 -26.71
CA LYS A 128 -1.37 20.50 -25.63
C LYS A 128 -1.92 19.16 -26.12
N VAL A 129 -1.13 18.10 -25.98
CA VAL A 129 -1.59 16.71 -26.22
C VAL A 129 -1.64 15.97 -24.89
N MET A 130 -2.86 15.60 -24.48
CA MET A 130 -3.09 14.77 -23.30
C MET A 130 -3.13 13.31 -23.71
N ALA A 131 -2.09 12.56 -23.36
CA ALA A 131 -2.02 11.12 -23.61
C ALA A 131 -1.61 10.39 -22.33
N ILE A 132 -2.27 9.26 -22.07
CA ILE A 132 -1.87 8.32 -21.03
C ILE A 132 -1.19 7.15 -21.73
N ARG A 133 0.05 6.88 -21.34
CA ARG A 133 0.78 5.70 -21.80
C ARG A 133 1.32 4.98 -20.59
N ASP A 134 0.99 3.70 -20.46
CA ASP A 134 1.70 2.81 -19.57
C ASP A 134 3.10 2.65 -20.13
N ILE A 135 4.08 3.22 -19.45
CA ILE A 135 5.46 3.02 -19.85
C ILE A 135 6.03 1.98 -18.88
N PRO A 136 6.65 0.90 -19.39
CA PRO A 136 7.15 -0.21 -18.58
C PRO A 136 8.45 0.16 -17.84
N TYR A 137 8.61 1.40 -17.39
CA TYR A 137 9.71 1.76 -16.49
C TYR A 137 9.38 1.31 -15.06
N GLY A 138 9.68 0.04 -14.80
CA GLY A 138 9.70 -0.47 -13.44
C GLY A 138 10.81 0.20 -12.62
N TYR A 139 10.67 0.14 -11.28
CA TYR A 139 11.70 0.53 -10.32
C TYR A 139 13.11 0.01 -10.68
N TRP A 140 13.16 -1.18 -11.28
CA TRP A 140 14.38 -1.80 -11.81
C TRP A 140 15.13 -0.91 -12.81
N THR A 141 14.42 -0.27 -13.75
CA THR A 141 15.03 0.61 -14.77
C THR A 141 15.74 1.79 -14.12
N HIS A 142 15.16 2.36 -13.05
CA HIS A 142 15.83 3.40 -12.26
C HIS A 142 17.06 2.84 -11.55
N VAL A 143 16.96 1.68 -10.90
CA VAL A 143 18.08 1.06 -10.18
C VAL A 143 19.28 0.83 -11.11
N VAL A 144 19.07 0.37 -12.34
CA VAL A 144 20.18 0.08 -13.28
C VAL A 144 20.74 1.34 -13.96
N ASN A 145 19.90 2.34 -14.24
CA ASN A 145 20.32 3.57 -14.94
C ASN A 145 20.86 4.65 -13.98
N CYS A 146 20.45 4.65 -12.71
CA CYS A 146 20.97 5.56 -11.71
C CYS A 146 22.36 5.09 -11.24
N ARG A 147 23.37 5.96 -11.39
CA ARG A 147 24.79 5.63 -11.11
C ARG A 147 25.04 5.19 -9.66
N SER A 148 24.39 5.83 -8.69
CA SER A 148 24.54 5.50 -7.27
C SER A 148 23.85 4.18 -6.92
N CYS A 149 22.60 4.00 -7.35
CA CYS A 149 21.82 2.77 -7.13
C CYS A 149 22.45 1.56 -7.81
N SER A 150 22.90 1.71 -9.05
CA SER A 150 23.57 0.66 -9.84
C SER A 150 24.89 0.24 -9.18
N ARG A 151 25.67 1.21 -8.66
CA ARG A 151 26.90 0.91 -7.92
C ARG A 151 26.60 0.17 -6.61
N ALA A 152 25.63 0.64 -5.83
CA ALA A 152 25.23 -0.02 -4.59
C ALA A 152 24.77 -1.47 -4.84
N TYR A 153 23.86 -1.66 -5.81
CA TYR A 153 23.37 -2.97 -6.22
C TYR A 153 24.50 -3.93 -6.63
N LYS A 154 25.44 -3.48 -7.47
CA LYS A 154 26.58 -4.29 -7.90
C LYS A 154 27.49 -4.63 -6.73
N SER A 155 27.80 -3.66 -5.87
CA SER A 155 28.68 -3.87 -4.71
C SER A 155 28.10 -4.86 -3.70
N LEU A 156 26.80 -4.77 -3.39
CA LEU A 156 26.14 -5.66 -2.42
C LEU A 156 26.02 -7.09 -2.95
N ASN A 157 25.75 -7.26 -4.25
CA ASN A 157 25.78 -8.59 -4.87
C ASN A 157 27.20 -9.19 -4.87
N ALA A 158 28.21 -8.39 -5.21
CA ALA A 158 29.59 -8.84 -5.14
C ALA A 158 29.98 -9.28 -3.72
N MET A 159 29.61 -8.49 -2.70
CA MET A 159 29.83 -8.86 -1.30
C MET A 159 29.12 -10.16 -0.91
N ALA A 160 27.86 -10.34 -1.31
CA ALA A 160 27.12 -11.57 -1.03
C ALA A 160 27.81 -12.80 -1.64
N THR A 161 28.22 -12.72 -2.92
CA THR A 161 28.93 -13.80 -3.60
C THR A 161 30.30 -14.08 -2.98
N VAL A 162 31.08 -13.05 -2.65
CA VAL A 162 32.40 -13.23 -2.02
C VAL A 162 32.25 -13.90 -0.65
N LEU A 163 31.30 -13.47 0.18
CA LEU A 163 31.05 -14.08 1.49
C LEU A 163 30.62 -15.55 1.39
N GLU A 164 29.87 -15.91 0.35
CA GLU A 164 29.48 -17.31 0.09
C GLU A 164 30.68 -18.17 -0.28
N VAL A 165 31.55 -17.69 -1.18
CA VAL A 165 32.80 -18.38 -1.56
C VAL A 165 33.73 -18.54 -0.37
N VAL A 166 33.89 -17.49 0.45
CA VAL A 166 34.68 -17.55 1.69
C VAL A 166 34.11 -18.57 2.66
N ALA A 167 32.79 -18.63 2.83
CA ALA A 167 32.16 -19.62 3.70
C ALA A 167 32.46 -21.06 3.25
N ILE A 168 32.31 -21.36 1.96
CA ILE A 168 32.62 -22.70 1.39
C ILE A 168 34.11 -23.03 1.57
N GLY A 169 35.00 -22.07 1.32
CA GLY A 169 36.44 -22.23 1.53
C GLY A 169 36.80 -22.55 2.98
N LEU A 170 36.22 -21.83 3.95
CA LEU A 170 36.47 -22.05 5.38
C LEU A 170 35.99 -23.44 5.84
N ILE A 171 34.84 -23.89 5.34
CA ILE A 171 34.32 -25.25 5.62
C ILE A 171 35.28 -26.32 5.04
N GLY A 172 35.79 -26.11 3.83
CA GLY A 172 36.79 -27.00 3.21
C GLY A 172 38.08 -27.08 4.02
N VAL A 173 38.59 -25.96 4.53
CA VAL A 173 39.79 -25.93 5.39
C VAL A 173 39.56 -26.70 6.69
N VAL A 174 38.39 -26.54 7.33
CA VAL A 174 38.07 -27.31 8.55
C VAL A 174 38.04 -28.81 8.26
N ALA A 175 37.48 -29.23 7.13
CA ALA A 175 37.41 -30.64 6.73
C ALA A 175 38.79 -31.24 6.37
N ALA A 176 39.72 -30.44 5.85
CA ALA A 176 41.09 -30.88 5.58
C ALA A 176 41.94 -30.93 6.87
N ALA A 177 41.79 -29.93 7.74
CA ALA A 177 42.58 -29.79 8.96
C ALA A 177 42.28 -30.86 10.02
N THR A 178 41.09 -31.48 10.00
CA THR A 178 40.77 -32.65 10.85
C THR A 178 41.61 -33.87 10.51
N LYS A 179 42.05 -34.02 9.26
CA LYS A 179 42.86 -35.16 8.81
C LYS A 179 44.36 -34.96 9.04
N GLN A 180 44.83 -33.70 9.01
CA GLN A 180 46.27 -33.40 9.00
C GLN A 180 46.83 -32.90 10.35
N GLY A 181 45.98 -32.65 11.35
CA GLY A 181 46.44 -32.11 12.65
C GLY A 181 47.03 -30.70 12.59
N ALA A 182 46.96 -30.04 11.42
CA ALA A 182 47.62 -28.77 11.13
C ALA A 182 47.02 -27.55 11.86
N VAL A 183 45.81 -27.69 12.43
CA VAL A 183 45.10 -26.60 13.13
C VAL A 183 44.61 -27.08 14.50
N SER A 184 44.85 -26.26 15.53
CA SER A 184 44.38 -26.54 16.89
C SER A 184 42.86 -26.74 16.94
N ALA A 185 42.37 -27.46 17.96
CA ALA A 185 40.93 -27.65 18.15
C ALA A 185 40.17 -26.31 18.26
N ALA A 186 40.76 -25.33 18.94
CA ALA A 186 40.24 -23.97 19.02
C ALA A 186 40.22 -23.26 17.65
N GLY A 187 41.26 -23.45 16.83
CA GLY A 187 41.33 -22.88 15.48
C GLY A 187 40.26 -23.45 14.55
N ARG A 188 40.03 -24.77 14.57
CA ARG A 188 38.97 -25.43 13.78
C ARG A 188 37.58 -24.92 14.16
N THR A 189 37.31 -24.76 15.45
CA THR A 189 36.04 -24.22 15.95
C THR A 189 35.82 -22.78 15.50
N ARG A 190 36.86 -21.93 15.56
CA ARG A 190 36.79 -20.53 15.09
C ARG A 190 36.53 -20.43 13.59
N LEU A 191 37.21 -21.25 12.78
CA LEU A 191 37.02 -21.28 11.32
C LEU A 191 35.61 -21.75 10.93
N ALA A 192 35.08 -22.75 11.63
CA ALA A 192 33.71 -23.21 11.43
C ALA A 192 32.68 -22.11 11.74
N ILE A 193 32.82 -21.44 12.89
CA ILE A 193 31.94 -20.32 13.29
C ILE A 193 32.01 -19.19 12.25
N LEU A 194 33.21 -18.79 11.84
CA LEU A 194 33.39 -17.72 10.84
C LEU A 194 32.74 -18.10 9.51
N GLY A 195 32.93 -19.34 9.04
CA GLY A 195 32.28 -19.84 7.83
C GLY A 195 30.75 -19.78 7.91
N SER A 196 30.17 -20.21 9.03
CA SER A 196 28.72 -20.14 9.26
C SER A 196 28.20 -18.69 9.28
N VAL A 197 28.92 -17.77 9.93
CA VAL A 197 28.55 -16.35 9.96
C VAL A 197 28.63 -15.73 8.56
N CYS A 198 29.70 -15.98 7.81
CA CYS A 198 29.84 -15.50 6.44
C CYS A 198 28.68 -15.99 5.55
N TYR A 199 28.30 -17.26 5.68
CA TYR A 199 27.14 -17.82 4.95
C TYR A 199 25.83 -17.13 5.35
N ALA A 200 25.57 -16.95 6.64
CA ALA A 200 24.36 -16.28 7.13
C ALA A 200 24.26 -14.83 6.61
N VAL A 201 25.37 -14.09 6.66
CA VAL A 201 25.43 -12.71 6.14
C VAL A 201 25.24 -12.68 4.63
N SER A 202 25.85 -13.61 3.89
CA SER A 202 25.64 -13.71 2.44
C SER A 202 24.17 -13.92 2.08
N ARG A 203 23.49 -14.87 2.77
CA ARG A 203 22.06 -15.13 2.55
C ARG A 203 21.19 -13.94 2.92
N TRP A 204 21.51 -13.26 4.02
CA TRP A 204 20.83 -12.04 4.42
C TRP A 204 21.00 -10.92 3.37
N LEU A 205 22.22 -10.72 2.86
CA LEU A 205 22.50 -9.73 1.80
C LEU A 205 21.76 -10.08 0.51
N ALA A 206 21.74 -11.34 0.09
CA ALA A 206 20.99 -11.77 -1.09
C ALA A 206 19.50 -11.47 -0.95
N HIS A 207 18.91 -11.77 0.22
CA HIS A 207 17.52 -11.45 0.51
C HIS A 207 17.26 -9.94 0.59
N PHE A 208 18.18 -9.17 1.19
CA PHE A 208 18.13 -7.71 1.21
C PHE A 208 18.14 -7.13 -0.21
N VAL A 209 19.04 -7.58 -1.07
CA VAL A 209 19.11 -7.14 -2.48
C VAL A 209 17.83 -7.49 -3.23
N GLN A 210 17.28 -8.68 -3.03
CA GLN A 210 16.00 -9.08 -3.63
C GLN A 210 14.85 -8.16 -3.19
N LYS A 211 14.76 -7.90 -1.88
CA LYS A 211 13.68 -7.09 -1.29
C LYS A 211 13.74 -5.61 -1.67
N TYR A 212 14.94 -5.02 -1.76
CA TYR A 212 15.09 -3.57 -1.93
C TYR A 212 15.52 -3.12 -3.33
N PHE A 213 16.15 -3.99 -4.13
CA PHE A 213 16.66 -3.61 -5.45
C PHE A 213 15.95 -4.31 -6.63
N ARG A 214 15.50 -5.57 -6.47
CA ARG A 214 14.91 -6.34 -7.58
C ARG A 214 13.38 -6.41 -7.53
N TYR A 215 12.79 -6.52 -6.34
CA TYR A 215 11.35 -6.70 -6.18
C TYR A 215 10.66 -5.44 -5.65
N HIS A 216 10.37 -4.52 -6.56
CA HIS A 216 9.28 -3.56 -6.42
C HIS A 216 8.49 -3.58 -7.72
N GLY A 217 7.84 -4.71 -7.99
CA GLY A 217 6.67 -4.68 -8.87
C GLY A 217 5.74 -3.62 -8.31
N TYR A 218 5.30 -2.69 -9.16
CA TYR A 218 4.37 -1.64 -8.81
C TYR A 218 3.09 -2.31 -8.29
N ASN A 219 3.02 -2.55 -6.99
CA ASN A 219 1.88 -3.22 -6.39
C ASN A 219 0.86 -2.12 -6.09
N HIS A 220 -0.17 -2.02 -6.92
CA HIS A 220 -1.28 -1.06 -6.79
C HIS A 220 -2.02 -1.14 -5.44
N SER A 221 -1.63 -2.04 -4.53
CA SER A 221 -2.23 -2.27 -3.22
C SER A 221 -1.50 -1.62 -2.04
N VAL A 222 -0.40 -0.88 -2.24
CA VAL A 222 0.37 -0.26 -1.14
C VAL A 222 0.19 1.28 -1.14
N PRO A 223 -0.47 1.87 -0.12
CA PRO A 223 -0.92 3.27 -0.13
C PRO A 223 0.19 4.34 -0.01
N ASP A 224 1.40 3.99 0.43
CA ASP A 224 2.37 5.00 0.88
C ASP A 224 3.32 5.55 -0.20
N LYS A 225 3.19 5.16 -1.47
CA LYS A 225 4.11 5.59 -2.54
C LYS A 225 3.45 5.97 -3.87
N ALA A 226 2.23 6.51 -3.87
CA ALA A 226 1.63 7.03 -5.11
C ALA A 226 2.02 8.51 -5.33
N MET A 227 3.02 8.73 -6.18
CA MET A 227 3.10 9.93 -6.99
C MET A 227 2.98 9.43 -8.43
N VAL A 228 1.78 9.57 -9.01
CA VAL A 228 1.57 9.27 -10.42
C VAL A 228 2.24 10.39 -11.21
N PHE A 229 3.39 10.07 -11.81
CA PHE A 229 4.11 10.96 -12.70
C PHE A 229 3.51 10.79 -14.11
N VAL A 230 2.70 11.74 -14.56
CA VAL A 230 2.28 11.85 -15.96
C VAL A 230 3.40 12.56 -16.69
N GLN A 231 4.23 11.82 -17.42
CA GLN A 231 5.32 12.41 -18.20
C GLN A 231 4.75 13.04 -19.47
N MET A 232 4.71 14.37 -19.51
CA MET A 232 4.40 15.16 -20.71
C MET A 232 5.55 15.06 -21.70
N PHE A 233 5.23 14.71 -22.95
CA PHE A 233 6.16 14.86 -24.06
C PHE A 233 6.16 16.31 -24.53
N ARG A 234 7.36 16.83 -24.79
CA ARG A 234 7.63 18.15 -25.37
C ARG A 234 6.98 18.25 -26.75
N LEU A 235 6.11 19.23 -26.94
CA LEU A 235 5.51 19.55 -28.24
C LEU A 235 6.37 20.60 -28.96
N GLY A 236 6.54 20.38 -30.25
CA GLY A 236 7.15 21.36 -31.16
C GLY A 236 6.30 22.63 -31.22
N VAL A 237 6.93 23.70 -31.70
CA VAL A 237 6.30 24.99 -31.96
C VAL A 237 5.25 24.80 -33.07
N ALA A 238 4.06 25.38 -32.90
CA ALA A 238 3.04 25.39 -33.95
C ALA A 238 3.59 26.08 -35.23
N PRO A 239 3.19 25.62 -36.44
CA PRO A 239 3.56 26.28 -37.69
C PRO A 239 2.95 27.67 -37.84
#